data_AF-A0A1V8TXF9-F1
#
_entry.id   AF-A0A1V8TXF9-F1
#
_cell.length_a   1.000
_cell.length_b   1.000
_cell.length_c   1.000
_cell.angle_alpha   90.00
_cell.angle_beta   90.00
_cell.angle_gamma   90.00
#
_symmetry.space_group_name_H-M   'P 1'
#
loop_
_entity.id
_entity.type
_entity.pdbx_description
1 polymer ?
#
loop_
_entity_poly.entity_id
_entity_poly.type
_entity_poly.pdbx_seq_one_letter_code
_entity_poly.pdbx_strand_id
1 'polypeptide(L)'
;MADEMFRAPVNRSMRTLDRNSFRKVIPLHAARVPENKNISKVRSELERSKDALHQDRLGSVFPDPDRDRAKSGTKCVLLRPGRRKEATETGDNPHDGAEVTSPPLYSSVLDALLEQNIIDLVPYSLYLDYSYWTYHDIISAILPEDELGEVPSGFSQVGHVAHLNLRDEYLKYKHLVGEVLIDKNPGVRTVINKIDDVGEENAFRTFRYEVLAGPDDLNVEISEEGCTFKFDYSKVYWNSRLNTEHRRLVSTFKEGEAICDVMAGIGPFAIPAGRKNIFVWANDLNPDSYTSLQDAIKRNKVTSYVQPFNEDGRSFIQDSAASLLTTTQT
;
A
#
# COMPACT_ATOMS: atom_id res chain seq x y z
N MET A 1 -17.45 3.53 22.74
CA MET A 1 -16.64 3.69 23.97
C MET A 1 -15.23 3.10 23.84
N ALA A 2 -14.97 1.82 24.14
CA ALA A 2 -13.61 1.25 24.04
C ALA A 2 -13.07 1.14 22.61
N ASP A 3 -13.95 0.94 21.62
CA ASP A 3 -13.55 0.86 20.21
C ASP A 3 -13.30 2.26 19.59
N GLU A 4 -14.04 3.28 20.04
CA GLU A 4 -13.87 4.67 19.58
C GLU A 4 -12.56 5.31 20.05
N MET A 5 -12.06 4.92 21.23
CA MET A 5 -10.79 5.46 21.72
C MET A 5 -9.59 5.06 20.84
N PHE A 6 -9.70 3.98 20.07
CA PHE A 6 -8.68 3.56 19.11
C PHE A 6 -8.98 4.00 17.67
N ARG A 7 -9.90 4.93 17.44
CA ARG A 7 -10.09 5.58 16.13
C ARG A 7 -9.18 6.79 15.94
N ALA A 8 -8.77 7.03 14.70
CA ALA A 8 -8.00 8.21 14.32
C ALA A 8 -8.72 9.50 14.76
N PRO A 9 -7.99 10.55 15.20
CA PRO A 9 -8.60 11.84 15.50
C PRO A 9 -9.31 12.42 14.27
N VAL A 10 -10.56 12.81 14.43
CA VAL A 10 -11.42 13.31 13.34
C VAL A 10 -11.07 14.77 13.03
N ASN A 11 -10.86 15.08 11.75
CA ASN A 11 -10.67 16.44 11.26
C ASN A 11 -11.24 16.61 9.84
N ARG A 12 -12.55 16.83 9.75
CA ARG A 12 -13.28 16.97 8.47
C ARG A 12 -13.10 18.34 7.78
N SER A 13 -12.49 19.29 8.49
CA SER A 13 -12.11 20.59 7.91
C SER A 13 -10.72 20.56 7.28
N MET A 14 -10.01 19.43 7.32
CA MET A 14 -8.71 19.27 6.68
C MET A 14 -8.82 19.51 5.16
N ARG A 15 -7.86 20.26 4.63
CA ARG A 15 -7.74 20.57 3.19
C ARG A 15 -6.40 20.14 2.61
N THR A 16 -5.36 20.18 3.44
CA THR A 16 -4.03 19.65 3.18
C THR A 16 -3.64 18.72 4.33
N LEU A 17 -2.85 17.70 4.05
CA LEU A 17 -2.46 16.69 5.02
C LEU A 17 -1.60 17.30 6.13
N ASP A 18 -2.14 17.34 7.35
CA ASP A 18 -1.39 17.62 8.57
C ASP A 18 -1.20 16.33 9.37
N ARG A 19 0.00 15.75 9.33
CA ARG A 19 0.33 14.53 10.09
C ARG A 19 0.16 14.72 11.61
N ASN A 20 0.29 15.95 12.12
CA ASN A 20 0.20 16.21 13.56
C ASN A 20 -1.23 16.10 14.09
N SER A 21 -2.25 16.30 13.25
CA SER A 21 -3.64 16.14 13.67
C SER A 21 -3.99 14.69 14.01
N PHE A 22 -3.15 13.73 13.65
CA PHE A 22 -3.34 12.30 13.92
C PHE A 22 -2.63 11.80 15.18
N ARG A 23 -2.14 12.72 16.02
CA ARG A 23 -1.58 12.35 17.33
C ARG A 23 -2.70 12.10 18.32
N LYS A 24 -2.66 10.97 19.02
CA LYS A 24 -3.62 10.60 20.05
C LYS A 24 -2.89 10.02 21.26
N VAL A 25 -3.28 10.45 22.46
CA VAL A 25 -2.80 9.88 23.71
C VAL A 25 -3.95 9.13 24.35
N ILE A 26 -3.77 7.82 24.57
CA ILE A 26 -4.77 6.96 25.17
C ILE A 26 -4.30 6.64 26.61
N PRO A 27 -5.02 7.10 27.64
CA PRO A 27 -4.73 6.73 29.01
C PRO A 27 -5.17 5.28 29.24
N LEU A 28 -4.24 4.46 29.71
CA LEU A 28 -4.40 3.04 29.98
C LEU A 28 -3.75 2.69 31.32
N HIS A 29 -3.88 1.43 31.70
CA HIS A 29 -3.02 0.81 32.69
C HIS A 29 -2.06 -0.16 32.02
N ALA A 30 -0.92 -0.39 32.65
CA ALA A 30 0.01 -1.44 32.28
C ALA A 30 0.29 -2.34 33.47
N ALA A 31 0.41 -3.64 33.21
CA ALA A 31 0.99 -4.60 34.13
C ALA A 31 2.52 -4.53 33.99
N ARG A 32 3.17 -3.73 34.84
CA ARG A 32 4.64 -3.70 34.98
C ARG A 32 5.09 -5.08 35.46
N VAL A 33 6.15 -5.61 34.88
CA VAL A 33 6.74 -6.89 35.28
C VAL A 33 8.13 -6.62 35.88
N PRO A 34 8.28 -6.57 37.21
CA PRO A 34 9.55 -6.23 37.85
C PRO A 34 10.68 -7.18 37.46
N GLU A 35 10.39 -8.48 37.34
CA GLU A 35 11.34 -9.51 36.93
C GLU A 35 11.12 -9.92 35.46
N ASN A 36 11.97 -9.43 34.56
CA ASN A 36 11.84 -9.66 33.11
C ASN A 36 11.68 -11.12 32.68
N LYS A 37 12.21 -12.10 33.42
CA LYS A 37 11.99 -13.53 33.13
C LYS A 37 10.51 -13.94 33.13
N ASN A 38 9.66 -13.19 33.83
CA ASN A 38 8.22 -13.46 33.94
C ASN A 38 7.40 -12.86 32.78
N ILE A 39 7.99 -12.00 31.93
CA ILE A 39 7.23 -11.22 30.92
C ILE A 39 6.44 -12.11 29.96
N SER A 40 7.03 -13.23 29.51
CA SER A 40 6.36 -14.13 28.58
C SER A 40 5.16 -14.82 29.23
N LYS A 41 5.31 -15.25 30.49
CA LYS A 41 4.23 -15.90 31.26
C LYS A 41 3.09 -14.92 31.51
N VAL A 42 3.42 -13.73 32.03
CA VAL A 42 2.44 -12.67 32.32
C VAL A 42 1.67 -12.28 31.05
N ARG A 43 2.38 -12.04 29.94
CA ARG A 43 1.75 -11.73 28.65
C ARG A 43 0.73 -12.81 28.26
N SER A 44 1.15 -14.08 28.24
CA SER A 44 0.27 -15.18 27.83
C SER A 44 -0.94 -15.37 28.75
N GLU A 45 -0.78 -15.16 30.06
CA GLU A 45 -1.90 -15.23 31.01
C GLU A 45 -2.90 -14.09 30.79
N LEU A 46 -2.42 -12.85 30.60
CA LEU A 46 -3.26 -11.68 30.35
C LEU A 46 -3.93 -11.69 28.96
N GLU A 47 -3.26 -12.25 27.95
CA GLU A 47 -3.86 -12.49 26.62
C GLU A 47 -4.99 -13.53 26.73
N ARG A 48 -4.76 -14.63 27.46
CA ARG A 48 -5.77 -15.68 27.67
C ARG A 48 -6.96 -15.18 28.50
N SER A 49 -6.72 -14.32 29.49
CA SER A 49 -7.79 -13.71 30.29
C SER A 49 -8.51 -12.55 29.58
N LYS A 50 -8.00 -12.13 28.41
CA LYS A 50 -8.47 -10.96 27.66
C LYS A 50 -8.33 -9.64 28.42
N ASP A 51 -7.38 -9.55 29.34
CA ASP A 51 -7.03 -8.29 30.01
C ASP A 51 -5.93 -7.52 29.28
N ALA A 52 -5.08 -8.20 28.51
CA ALA A 52 -4.11 -7.54 27.66
C ALA A 52 -4.81 -6.68 26.60
N LEU A 53 -4.23 -5.51 26.28
CA LEU A 53 -4.67 -4.69 25.17
C LEU A 53 -4.40 -5.43 23.86
N HIS A 54 -5.44 -5.63 23.07
CA HIS A 54 -5.34 -6.17 21.72
C HIS A 54 -5.75 -5.10 20.72
N GLN A 55 -4.80 -4.67 19.88
CA GLN A 55 -4.99 -3.70 18.81
C GLN A 55 -4.10 -4.09 17.63
N ASP A 56 -4.65 -4.02 16.43
CA ASP A 56 -3.90 -4.30 15.21
C ASP A 56 -2.67 -3.39 15.11
N ARG A 57 -1.57 -3.93 14.60
CA ARG A 57 -0.29 -3.21 14.45
C ARG A 57 0.39 -2.79 15.76
N LEU A 58 -0.20 -3.03 16.93
CA LEU A 58 0.49 -2.90 18.23
C LEU A 58 1.01 -4.25 18.71
N GLY A 59 2.22 -4.25 19.29
CA GLY A 59 2.69 -5.39 20.08
C GLY A 59 2.01 -5.45 21.45
N SER A 60 2.19 -6.54 22.18
CA SER A 60 1.65 -6.70 23.55
C SER A 60 2.61 -6.25 24.67
N VAL A 61 3.90 -6.07 24.36
CA VAL A 61 4.95 -5.80 25.36
C VAL A 61 5.65 -4.49 25.05
N PHE A 62 5.74 -3.63 26.06
CA PHE A 62 6.27 -2.27 25.95
C PHE A 62 7.34 -2.02 27.00
N PRO A 63 8.23 -1.03 26.81
CA PRO A 63 9.07 -0.51 27.88
C PRO A 63 8.22 0.01 29.03
N ASP A 64 8.76 -0.06 30.26
CA ASP A 64 8.10 0.50 31.43
C ASP A 64 7.77 2.01 31.25
N PRO A 65 6.64 2.52 31.76
CA PRO A 65 6.34 3.96 31.70
C PRO A 65 7.33 4.82 32.50
N ASP A 66 8.00 4.26 33.51
CA ASP A 66 9.11 4.90 34.20
C ASP A 66 10.38 4.83 33.35
N ARG A 67 10.95 6.01 33.04
CA ARG A 67 12.10 6.13 32.13
C ARG A 67 13.35 5.43 32.64
N ASP A 68 13.59 5.41 33.94
CA ASP A 68 14.80 4.82 34.50
C ASP A 68 14.68 3.29 34.53
N ARG A 69 13.48 2.77 34.82
CA ARG A 69 13.18 1.33 34.70
C ARG A 69 13.21 0.85 33.26
N ALA A 70 12.68 1.64 32.31
CA ALA A 70 12.75 1.32 30.90
C ALA A 70 14.21 1.22 30.42
N LYS A 71 15.09 2.14 30.85
CA LYS A 71 16.53 2.09 30.57
C LYS A 71 17.22 0.86 31.17
N SER A 72 16.81 0.41 32.36
CA SER A 72 17.29 -0.85 32.93
C SER A 72 16.65 -2.09 32.30
N GLY A 73 15.81 -1.91 31.28
CA GLY A 73 15.21 -2.97 30.49
C GLY A 73 13.91 -3.54 31.07
N THR A 74 13.33 -2.95 32.11
CA THR A 74 12.02 -3.37 32.65
C THR A 74 10.93 -3.14 31.61
N LYS A 75 9.99 -4.10 31.55
CA LYS A 75 8.90 -4.12 30.57
C LYS A 75 7.54 -4.21 31.24
N CYS A 76 6.52 -3.86 30.49
CA CYS A 76 5.13 -4.01 30.90
C CYS A 76 4.27 -4.59 29.78
N VAL A 77 3.11 -5.12 30.15
CA VAL A 77 2.04 -5.52 29.23
C VAL A 77 0.94 -4.48 29.34
N LEU A 78 0.54 -3.85 28.24
CA LEU A 78 -0.57 -2.89 28.26
C LEU A 78 -1.88 -3.63 28.47
N LEU A 79 -2.74 -3.06 29.29
CA LEU A 79 -4.05 -3.62 29.58
C LEU A 79 -5.11 -2.91 28.75
N ARG A 80 -6.19 -3.64 28.43
CA ARG A 80 -7.38 -3.04 27.83
C ARG A 80 -7.94 -1.93 28.75
N PRO A 81 -8.75 -1.01 28.21
CA PRO A 81 -9.53 -0.09 29.02
C PRO A 81 -10.38 -0.88 30.02
N GLY A 82 -10.21 -0.58 31.30
CA GLY A 82 -10.87 -1.31 32.36
C GLY A 82 -10.50 -0.77 33.73
N ARG A 83 -11.13 -1.34 34.76
CA ARG A 83 -10.91 -0.96 36.16
C ARG A 83 -10.80 -2.20 37.05
N ARG A 84 -10.19 -2.04 38.22
CA ARG A 84 -10.26 -3.09 39.26
C ARG A 84 -11.58 -3.00 40.01
N LYS A 85 -11.96 -4.10 40.67
CA LYS A 85 -13.12 -4.12 41.55
C LYS A 85 -12.80 -3.32 42.82
N GLU A 86 -13.63 -2.33 43.14
CA GLU A 86 -13.47 -1.57 44.39
C GLU A 86 -14.05 -2.36 45.57
N ALA A 87 -13.43 -2.21 46.75
CA ALA A 87 -13.81 -2.96 47.96
C ALA A 87 -15.23 -2.64 48.49
N THR A 88 -15.83 -1.54 48.03
CA THR A 88 -17.16 -1.04 48.44
C THR A 88 -18.30 -1.44 47.50
N GLU A 89 -18.01 -2.15 46.40
CA GLU A 89 -19.04 -2.61 45.44
C GLU A 89 -19.68 -3.93 45.91
N THR A 90 -20.42 -3.85 47.02
CA THR A 90 -21.36 -4.88 47.46
C THR A 90 -22.77 -4.30 47.44
N GLY A 91 -23.57 -4.66 46.43
CA GLY A 91 -25.01 -4.42 46.44
C GLY A 91 -25.57 -3.97 45.10
N ASP A 92 -26.41 -4.82 44.50
CA ASP A 92 -27.38 -4.44 43.48
C ASP A 92 -28.25 -3.29 44.00
N ASN A 93 -28.11 -2.09 43.43
CA ASN A 93 -29.09 -1.01 43.56
C ASN A 93 -29.58 -0.65 42.15
N PRO A 94 -30.78 -1.09 41.75
CA PRO A 94 -31.27 -0.89 40.40
C PRO A 94 -32.12 0.38 40.30
N HIS A 95 -31.58 1.58 40.55
CA HIS A 95 -32.28 2.83 40.22
C HIS A 95 -31.28 3.99 40.07
N ASP A 96 -30.91 4.30 38.81
CA ASP A 96 -31.02 5.66 38.25
C ASP A 96 -30.57 5.68 36.78
N GLY A 97 -31.43 6.23 35.93
CA GLY A 97 -31.33 6.20 34.46
C GLY A 97 -30.34 7.21 33.88
N ALA A 98 -29.05 6.99 34.09
CA ALA A 98 -27.99 7.58 33.27
C ALA A 98 -27.00 6.50 32.87
N GLU A 99 -26.94 6.16 31.58
CA GLU A 99 -25.95 5.24 31.01
C GLU A 99 -24.53 5.83 31.07
N VAL A 100 -23.97 5.96 32.26
CA VAL A 100 -22.52 6.09 32.45
C VAL A 100 -21.98 4.67 32.49
N THR A 101 -21.72 4.10 31.31
CA THR A 101 -21.13 2.76 31.19
C THR A 101 -19.72 2.79 31.79
N SER A 102 -19.62 2.38 33.06
CA SER A 102 -18.34 2.28 33.77
C SER A 102 -17.40 1.32 33.02
N PRO A 103 -16.07 1.57 33.01
CA PRO A 103 -15.13 0.69 32.34
C PRO A 103 -15.26 -0.76 32.85
N PRO A 104 -15.13 -1.76 31.96
CA PRO A 104 -15.28 -3.16 32.33
C PRO A 104 -14.22 -3.59 33.36
N LEU A 105 -14.60 -4.46 34.28
CA LEU A 105 -13.69 -4.99 35.29
C LEU A 105 -12.57 -5.82 34.63
N TYR A 106 -11.36 -5.75 35.18
CA TYR A 106 -10.30 -6.71 34.89
C TYR A 106 -10.65 -8.10 35.43
N SER A 107 -10.10 -9.15 34.83
CA SER A 107 -10.33 -10.52 35.32
C SER A 107 -9.61 -10.77 36.64
N SER A 108 -10.03 -11.82 37.34
CA SER A 108 -9.37 -12.31 38.55
C SER A 108 -7.91 -12.78 38.32
N VAL A 109 -7.51 -13.04 37.07
CA VAL A 109 -6.12 -13.38 36.74
C VAL A 109 -5.20 -12.19 37.03
N LEU A 110 -5.65 -10.96 36.72
CA LEU A 110 -4.88 -9.76 37.02
C LEU A 110 -4.69 -9.61 38.54
N ASP A 111 -5.75 -9.80 39.32
CA ASP A 111 -5.69 -9.71 40.78
C ASP A 111 -4.75 -10.77 41.38
N ALA A 112 -4.82 -12.02 40.90
CA ALA A 112 -3.93 -13.09 41.34
C ALA A 112 -2.44 -12.79 41.06
N LEU A 113 -2.14 -12.15 39.93
CA LEU A 113 -0.77 -11.74 39.58
C LEU A 113 -0.27 -10.60 40.48
N LEU A 114 -1.15 -9.67 40.87
CA LEU A 114 -0.84 -8.59 41.81
C LEU A 114 -0.58 -9.13 43.22
N GLU A 115 -1.44 -10.03 43.72
CA GLU A 115 -1.29 -10.65 45.05
C GLU A 115 0.01 -11.47 45.18
N GLN A 116 0.45 -12.09 44.08
CA GLN A 116 1.72 -12.82 44.01
C GLN A 116 2.95 -11.91 43.84
N ASN A 117 2.77 -10.58 43.75
CA ASN A 117 3.82 -9.60 43.43
C ASN A 117 4.58 -9.93 42.13
N ILE A 118 3.90 -10.57 41.16
CA ILE A 118 4.49 -10.86 39.84
C ILE A 118 4.42 -9.63 38.94
N ILE A 119 3.41 -8.78 39.15
CA ILE A 119 3.21 -7.53 38.42
C ILE A 119 2.89 -6.38 39.38
N ASP A 120 3.13 -5.15 38.91
CA ASP A 120 2.53 -3.94 39.48
C ASP A 120 1.54 -3.33 38.48
N LEU A 121 0.41 -2.83 38.95
CA LEU A 121 -0.51 -2.07 38.12
C LEU A 121 -0.12 -0.59 38.13
N VAL A 122 0.23 -0.04 36.95
CA VAL A 122 0.68 1.35 36.83
C VAL A 122 -0.09 2.09 35.73
N PRO A 123 -0.30 3.42 35.87
CA PRO A 123 -0.84 4.22 34.78
C PRO A 123 0.12 4.24 33.59
N TYR A 124 -0.42 4.25 32.37
CA TYR A 124 0.34 4.26 31.13
C TYR A 124 -0.31 5.20 30.11
N SER A 125 0.48 6.00 29.41
CA SER A 125 0.02 6.83 28.30
C SER A 125 0.50 6.24 26.98
N LEU A 126 -0.42 5.65 26.21
CA LEU A 126 -0.12 5.14 24.88
C LEU A 126 -0.18 6.28 23.86
N TYR A 127 0.95 6.58 23.25
CA TYR A 127 1.08 7.60 22.21
C TYR A 127 0.95 6.94 20.84
N LEU A 128 -0.12 7.29 20.12
CA LEU A 128 -0.32 6.91 18.72
C LEU A 128 -0.09 8.14 17.86
N ASP A 129 0.66 7.98 16.79
CA ASP A 129 0.94 9.05 15.82
C ASP A 129 0.48 8.66 14.41
N TYR A 130 0.78 9.52 13.43
CA TYR A 130 0.41 9.31 12.04
C TYR A 130 0.81 7.92 11.50
N SER A 131 1.94 7.36 11.93
CA SER A 131 2.48 6.10 11.40
C SER A 131 1.64 4.89 11.80
N TYR A 132 0.92 4.97 12.92
CA TYR A 132 0.04 3.89 13.39
C TYR A 132 -1.21 3.72 12.51
N TRP A 133 -1.76 4.84 12.03
CA TRP A 133 -3.00 4.86 11.28
C TRP A 133 -2.81 4.37 9.85
N THR A 134 -3.76 3.57 9.35
CA THR A 134 -3.80 3.18 7.94
C THR A 134 -4.30 4.31 7.07
N TYR A 135 -4.15 4.12 5.76
CA TYR A 135 -4.84 4.92 4.76
C TYR A 135 -6.34 5.03 5.07
N HIS A 136 -7.01 3.90 5.32
CA HIS A 136 -8.45 3.88 5.60
C HIS A 136 -8.79 4.65 6.88
N ASP A 137 -8.03 4.46 7.97
CA ASP A 137 -8.25 5.19 9.23
C ASP A 137 -8.18 6.71 9.03
N ILE A 138 -7.22 7.18 8.21
CA ILE A 138 -7.01 8.60 7.93
C ILE A 138 -8.11 9.15 7.04
N ILE A 139 -8.42 8.49 5.92
CA ILE A 139 -9.45 8.96 4.99
C ILE A 139 -10.81 9.02 5.69
N SER A 140 -11.16 8.00 6.47
CA SER A 140 -12.40 7.97 7.25
C SER A 140 -12.47 9.05 8.33
N ALA A 141 -11.33 9.55 8.81
CA ALA A 141 -11.28 10.63 9.80
C ALA A 141 -11.36 12.04 9.20
N ILE A 142 -11.05 12.21 7.92
CA ILE A 142 -10.99 13.52 7.25
C ILE A 142 -12.11 13.76 6.23
N LEU A 143 -12.76 12.71 5.74
CA LEU A 143 -13.92 12.84 4.86
C LEU A 143 -15.24 12.92 5.67
N PRO A 144 -16.29 13.55 5.11
CA PRO A 144 -17.63 13.57 5.73
C PRO A 144 -18.20 12.15 5.91
N GLU A 145 -18.86 11.89 7.05
CA GLU A 145 -19.45 10.58 7.38
C GLU A 145 -20.49 10.09 6.38
N ASP A 146 -21.29 11.02 5.87
CA ASP A 146 -22.31 10.81 4.84
C ASP A 146 -21.71 10.48 3.46
N GLU A 147 -20.41 10.69 3.30
CA GLU A 147 -19.65 10.44 2.08
C GLU A 147 -18.61 9.31 2.28
N LEU A 148 -18.69 8.54 3.36
CA LEU A 148 -17.81 7.39 3.60
C LEU A 148 -18.28 6.10 2.92
N GLY A 149 -19.09 6.20 1.87
CA GLY A 149 -19.67 5.04 1.17
C GLY A 149 -18.60 4.06 0.68
N GLU A 150 -18.07 4.27 -0.53
CA GLU A 150 -16.96 3.48 -1.05
C GLU A 150 -15.69 4.32 -1.04
N VAL A 151 -15.03 4.36 0.13
CA VAL A 151 -13.78 5.11 0.33
C VAL A 151 -12.77 4.77 -0.78
N PRO A 152 -12.23 5.78 -1.50
CA PRO A 152 -11.34 5.55 -2.64
C PRO A 152 -10.03 4.93 -2.16
N SER A 153 -9.90 3.62 -2.31
CA SER A 153 -8.75 2.84 -1.83
C SER A 153 -8.06 2.04 -2.93
N GLY A 154 -8.76 1.79 -4.05
CA GLY A 154 -8.21 1.09 -5.20
C GLY A 154 -7.41 2.02 -6.12
N PHE A 155 -6.16 1.68 -6.37
CA PHE A 155 -5.31 2.35 -7.35
C PHE A 155 -4.54 1.33 -8.19
N SER A 156 -4.08 1.74 -9.37
CA SER A 156 -3.14 0.97 -10.18
C SER A 156 -1.76 1.62 -10.10
N GLN A 157 -0.70 0.84 -9.94
CA GLN A 157 0.66 1.38 -9.85
C GLN A 157 1.48 0.99 -11.09
N VAL A 158 2.21 1.95 -11.64
CA VAL A 158 3.21 1.76 -12.69
C VAL A 158 4.50 2.44 -12.23
N GLY A 159 5.51 1.64 -11.89
CA GLY A 159 6.74 2.15 -11.28
C GLY A 159 6.42 2.93 -10.01
N HIS A 160 6.79 4.22 -9.99
CA HIS A 160 6.55 5.11 -8.87
C HIS A 160 5.24 5.93 -8.99
N VAL A 161 4.48 5.73 -10.07
CA VAL A 161 3.26 6.47 -10.36
C VAL A 161 2.06 5.64 -9.92
N ALA A 162 1.18 6.21 -9.11
CA ALA A 162 -0.11 5.64 -8.79
C ALA A 162 -1.21 6.36 -9.58
N HIS A 163 -2.02 5.58 -10.29
CA HIS A 163 -3.23 6.01 -10.94
C HIS A 163 -4.42 5.72 -10.02
N LEU A 164 -5.01 6.79 -9.50
CA LEU A 164 -6.16 6.74 -8.60
C LEU A 164 -7.45 6.89 -9.43
N ASN A 165 -8.34 5.89 -9.33
CA ASN A 165 -9.67 5.99 -9.93
C ASN A 165 -10.62 6.60 -8.91
N LEU A 166 -10.85 7.91 -9.00
CA LEU A 166 -11.80 8.60 -8.13
C LEU A 166 -13.19 8.60 -8.76
N ARG A 167 -14.22 8.31 -7.94
CA ARG A 167 -15.61 8.58 -8.30
C ARG A 167 -15.88 10.09 -8.20
N ASP A 168 -16.86 10.57 -8.95
CA ASP A 168 -17.22 11.99 -9.03
C ASP A 168 -17.43 12.65 -7.66
N GLU A 169 -18.07 11.93 -6.73
CA GLU A 169 -18.34 12.39 -5.36
C GLU A 169 -17.05 12.74 -4.58
N TYR A 170 -15.92 12.08 -4.88
CA TYR A 170 -14.63 12.31 -4.22
C TYR A 170 -13.72 13.29 -4.96
N LEU A 171 -14.08 13.77 -6.17
CA LEU A 171 -13.23 14.66 -6.95
C LEU A 171 -12.89 15.96 -6.22
N LYS A 172 -13.80 16.47 -5.38
CA LYS A 172 -13.56 17.63 -4.51
C LYS A 172 -12.46 17.42 -3.46
N TYR A 173 -12.11 16.17 -3.14
CA TYR A 173 -11.05 15.80 -2.19
C TYR A 173 -9.79 15.27 -2.87
N LYS A 174 -9.73 15.26 -4.21
CA LYS A 174 -8.71 14.55 -4.99
C LYS A 174 -7.27 14.82 -4.55
N HIS A 175 -6.94 16.07 -4.23
CA HIS A 175 -5.59 16.43 -3.79
C HIS A 175 -5.28 15.89 -2.39
N LEU A 176 -6.19 16.05 -1.43
CA LEU A 176 -6.02 15.52 -0.07
C LEU A 176 -5.90 14.00 -0.06
N VAL A 177 -6.74 13.31 -0.85
CA VAL A 177 -6.68 11.86 -1.01
C VAL A 177 -5.34 11.45 -1.65
N GLY A 178 -4.89 12.17 -2.69
CA GLY A 178 -3.60 11.96 -3.33
C GLY A 178 -2.42 12.14 -2.38
N GLU A 179 -2.43 13.17 -1.52
CA GLU A 179 -1.40 13.40 -0.50
C GLU A 179 -1.31 12.23 0.48
N VAL A 180 -2.46 11.76 1.00
CA VAL A 180 -2.51 10.60 1.91
C VAL A 180 -2.02 9.33 1.21
N LEU A 181 -2.35 9.14 -0.07
CA LEU A 181 -1.92 7.98 -0.85
C LEU A 181 -0.40 7.95 -1.02
N ILE A 182 0.25 9.07 -1.39
CA ILE A 182 1.72 9.14 -1.43
C ILE A 182 2.32 8.82 -0.07
N ASP A 183 1.78 9.43 0.99
CA ASP A 183 2.34 9.31 2.34
C ASP A 183 2.28 7.87 2.88
N LYS A 184 1.24 7.13 2.51
CA LYS A 184 1.00 5.75 2.95
C LYS A 184 1.59 4.68 2.04
N ASN A 185 2.14 5.06 0.90
CA ASN A 185 2.71 4.14 -0.06
C ASN A 185 4.15 4.56 -0.43
N PRO A 186 5.19 4.13 0.31
CA PRO A 186 6.58 4.57 0.11
C PRO A 186 7.15 4.33 -1.31
N GLY A 187 6.57 3.41 -2.07
CA GLY A 187 6.94 3.14 -3.46
C GLY A 187 6.32 4.11 -4.48
N VAL A 188 5.37 4.94 -4.06
CA VAL A 188 4.67 5.93 -4.89
C VAL A 188 5.29 7.30 -4.63
N ARG A 189 5.62 8.03 -5.70
CA ARG A 189 6.07 9.44 -5.62
C ARG A 189 5.13 10.40 -6.31
N THR A 190 4.35 9.94 -7.27
CA THR A 190 3.43 10.77 -8.06
C THR A 190 2.07 10.07 -8.11
N VAL A 191 1.00 10.81 -7.80
CA VAL A 191 -0.38 10.32 -7.91
C VAL A 191 -1.08 11.11 -8.98
N ILE A 192 -1.72 10.41 -9.91
CA ILE A 192 -2.45 11.00 -11.01
C ILE A 192 -3.91 10.52 -11.03
N ASN A 193 -4.76 11.33 -11.64
CA ASN A 193 -6.10 10.95 -12.10
C ASN A 193 -6.13 11.02 -13.63
N LYS A 194 -6.78 10.07 -14.29
CA LYS A 194 -7.04 10.14 -15.73
C LYS A 194 -8.27 10.99 -15.98
N ILE A 195 -8.17 11.93 -16.92
CA ILE A 195 -9.25 12.88 -17.21
C ILE A 195 -10.15 12.37 -18.34
N ASP A 196 -9.61 11.54 -19.24
CA ASP A 196 -10.32 11.03 -20.41
C ASP A 196 -10.34 9.49 -20.41
N ASP A 197 -11.42 8.91 -20.96
CA ASP A 197 -11.47 7.49 -21.30
C ASP A 197 -10.44 7.20 -22.41
N VAL A 198 -9.59 6.21 -22.16
CA VAL A 198 -8.55 5.78 -23.10
C VAL A 198 -9.25 5.19 -24.34
N GLY A 199 -9.36 5.95 -25.44
CA GLY A 199 -9.77 5.31 -26.70
C GLY A 199 -10.28 6.16 -27.84
N GLU A 200 -10.77 7.39 -27.64
CA GLU A 200 -11.57 8.01 -28.72
C GLU A 200 -10.83 9.05 -29.58
N GLU A 201 -9.71 9.66 -29.15
CA GLU A 201 -9.10 10.78 -29.90
C GLU A 201 -7.62 10.67 -30.31
N ASN A 202 -6.88 9.59 -29.98
CA ASN A 202 -5.45 9.50 -30.34
C ASN A 202 -5.03 8.12 -30.88
N ALA A 203 -4.45 8.09 -32.09
CA ALA A 203 -3.89 6.90 -32.73
C ALA A 203 -2.84 6.18 -31.87
N PHE A 204 -2.19 6.89 -30.93
CA PHE A 204 -1.17 6.35 -30.03
C PHE A 204 -1.70 5.80 -28.70
N ARG A 205 -3.03 5.86 -28.45
CA ARG A 205 -3.69 5.38 -27.20
C ARG A 205 -3.09 5.95 -25.91
N THR A 206 -2.55 7.17 -25.97
CA THR A 206 -2.13 7.92 -24.78
C THR A 206 -3.36 8.44 -24.03
N PHE A 207 -3.19 8.81 -22.76
CA PHE A 207 -4.26 9.36 -21.92
C PHE A 207 -3.91 10.77 -21.44
N ARG A 208 -4.92 11.61 -21.25
CA ARG A 208 -4.76 12.86 -20.50
C ARG A 208 -4.87 12.59 -19.01
N TYR A 209 -4.09 13.32 -18.23
CA TYR A 209 -4.03 13.16 -16.79
C TYR A 209 -3.87 14.50 -16.08
N GLU A 210 -4.19 14.50 -14.81
CA GLU A 210 -3.80 15.55 -13.86
C GLU A 210 -2.99 14.94 -12.73
N VAL A 211 -2.03 15.71 -12.21
CA VAL A 211 -1.30 15.35 -11.00
C VAL A 211 -2.14 15.74 -9.78
N LEU A 212 -2.45 14.75 -8.95
CA LEU A 212 -3.16 14.94 -7.69
C LEU A 212 -2.18 15.29 -6.55
N ALA A 213 -1.03 14.64 -6.53
CA ALA A 213 0.02 14.86 -5.54
C ALA A 213 1.39 14.43 -6.09
N GLY A 214 2.47 15.01 -5.53
CA GLY A 214 3.85 14.73 -5.95
C GLY A 214 4.32 15.54 -7.16
N PRO A 215 5.55 15.30 -7.65
CA PRO A 215 6.05 15.96 -8.86
C PRO A 215 5.36 15.41 -10.12
N ASP A 216 5.25 16.24 -11.15
CA ASP A 216 4.84 15.80 -12.49
C ASP A 216 5.99 15.04 -13.17
N ASP A 217 6.18 13.79 -12.73
CA ASP A 217 7.15 12.85 -13.26
C ASP A 217 6.45 11.55 -13.61
N LEU A 218 6.34 11.27 -14.91
CA LEU A 218 5.80 10.02 -15.44
C LEU A 218 6.88 9.13 -16.08
N ASN A 219 8.17 9.46 -15.88
CA ASN A 219 9.26 8.62 -16.32
C ASN A 219 9.42 7.45 -15.36
N VAL A 220 8.76 6.35 -15.68
CA VAL A 220 8.69 5.17 -14.84
C VAL A 220 9.80 4.18 -15.21
N GLU A 221 10.23 3.42 -14.20
CA GLU A 221 11.03 2.21 -14.37
C GLU A 221 10.25 1.07 -13.73
N ILE A 222 10.09 -0.03 -14.47
CA ILE A 222 9.39 -1.22 -14.02
C ILE A 222 10.20 -2.47 -14.33
N SER A 223 9.89 -3.55 -13.61
CA SER A 223 10.45 -4.87 -13.86
C SER A 223 9.31 -5.87 -14.06
N GLU A 224 9.35 -6.60 -15.17
CA GLU A 224 8.39 -7.64 -15.55
C GLU A 224 9.13 -8.82 -16.17
N GLU A 225 8.88 -10.05 -15.72
CA GLU A 225 9.57 -11.27 -16.18
C GLU A 225 11.11 -11.16 -16.16
N GLY A 226 11.66 -10.49 -15.15
CA GLY A 226 13.11 -10.25 -15.04
C GLY A 226 13.69 -9.31 -16.10
N CYS A 227 12.82 -8.60 -16.83
CA CYS A 227 13.17 -7.57 -17.80
C CYS A 227 12.82 -6.19 -17.26
N THR A 228 13.72 -5.22 -17.48
CA THR A 228 13.56 -3.84 -17.01
C THR A 228 13.12 -2.95 -18.16
N PHE A 229 12.09 -2.13 -17.93
CA PHE A 229 11.55 -1.19 -18.91
C PHE A 229 11.58 0.23 -18.34
N LYS A 230 11.98 1.20 -19.17
CA LYS A 230 11.92 2.63 -18.86
C LYS A 230 11.16 3.36 -19.95
N PHE A 231 10.21 4.19 -19.55
CA PHE A 231 9.37 4.94 -20.48
C PHE A 231 8.64 6.08 -19.78
N ASP A 232 8.15 7.03 -20.57
CA ASP A 232 7.21 8.05 -20.12
C ASP A 232 5.79 7.50 -20.19
N TYR A 233 5.16 7.27 -19.04
CA TYR A 233 3.83 6.67 -18.95
C TYR A 233 2.73 7.52 -19.60
N SER A 234 2.93 8.83 -19.79
CA SER A 234 1.96 9.66 -20.53
C SER A 234 1.99 9.44 -22.04
N LYS A 235 3.11 8.93 -22.56
CA LYS A 235 3.37 8.86 -24.00
C LYS A 235 3.22 7.47 -24.59
N VAL A 236 3.14 6.44 -23.76
CA VAL A 236 3.04 5.05 -24.23
C VAL A 236 1.90 4.32 -23.53
N TYR A 237 1.34 3.33 -24.22
CA TYR A 237 0.36 2.44 -23.60
C TYR A 237 1.07 1.40 -22.70
N TRP A 238 0.64 1.31 -21.45
CA TRP A 238 1.07 0.25 -20.53
C TRP A 238 -0.07 -0.20 -19.61
N ASN A 239 -0.16 -1.51 -19.37
CA ASN A 239 -1.13 -2.08 -18.44
C ASN A 239 -0.51 -3.24 -17.64
N SER A 240 -0.19 -2.98 -16.37
CA SER A 240 0.42 -3.96 -15.47
C SER A 240 -0.46 -5.21 -15.23
N ARG A 241 -1.76 -5.18 -15.55
CA ARG A 241 -2.65 -6.35 -15.40
C ARG A 241 -2.45 -7.42 -16.48
N LEU A 242 -1.76 -7.09 -17.58
CA LEU A 242 -1.52 -8.02 -18.69
C LEU A 242 -0.31 -8.94 -18.47
N ASN A 243 0.43 -8.78 -17.36
CA ASN A 243 1.63 -9.57 -17.05
C ASN A 243 1.41 -11.10 -17.17
N THR A 244 0.29 -11.60 -16.65
CA THR A 244 -0.03 -13.04 -16.73
C THR A 244 -0.16 -13.51 -18.18
N GLU A 245 -0.77 -12.70 -19.04
CA GLU A 245 -0.93 -13.01 -20.46
C GLU A 245 0.39 -12.86 -21.23
N HIS A 246 1.21 -11.85 -20.90
CA HIS A 246 2.56 -11.71 -21.44
C HIS A 246 3.38 -12.97 -21.16
N ARG A 247 3.41 -13.42 -19.89
CA ARG A 247 4.09 -14.65 -19.50
C ARG A 247 3.52 -15.88 -20.22
N ARG A 248 2.20 -16.02 -20.27
CA ARG A 248 1.54 -17.17 -20.90
C ARG A 248 1.94 -17.28 -22.37
N LEU A 249 1.86 -16.20 -23.14
CA LEU A 249 2.20 -16.23 -24.56
C LEU A 249 3.69 -16.51 -24.77
N VAL A 250 4.58 -15.77 -24.08
CA VAL A 250 6.04 -15.96 -24.19
C VAL A 250 6.48 -17.36 -23.73
N SER A 251 5.70 -18.05 -22.89
CA SER A 251 6.00 -19.43 -22.49
C SER A 251 5.78 -20.46 -23.60
N THR A 252 4.99 -20.13 -24.62
CA THR A 252 4.68 -21.05 -25.74
C THR A 252 5.74 -21.07 -26.83
N PHE A 253 6.57 -20.02 -26.88
CA PHE A 253 7.62 -19.87 -27.88
C PHE A 253 8.83 -20.74 -27.57
N LYS A 254 9.52 -21.19 -28.62
CA LYS A 254 10.70 -22.04 -28.53
C LYS A 254 11.92 -21.30 -29.06
N GLU A 255 13.07 -21.62 -28.49
CA GLU A 255 14.37 -21.10 -28.94
C GLU A 255 14.56 -21.31 -30.45
N GLY A 256 15.08 -20.28 -31.12
CA GLY A 256 15.28 -20.27 -32.57
C GLY A 256 14.04 -19.98 -33.41
N GLU A 257 12.84 -19.86 -32.82
CA GLU A 257 11.66 -19.37 -33.55
C GLU A 257 11.81 -17.88 -33.91
N ALA A 258 11.05 -17.47 -34.94
CA ALA A 258 10.96 -16.09 -35.39
C ALA A 258 9.54 -15.55 -35.19
N ILE A 259 9.43 -14.36 -34.61
CA ILE A 259 8.16 -13.73 -34.22
C ILE A 259 8.11 -12.31 -34.73
N CYS A 260 6.98 -11.91 -35.32
CA CYS A 260 6.66 -10.52 -35.61
C CYS A 260 5.67 -10.00 -34.55
N ASP A 261 6.12 -9.11 -33.68
CA ASP A 261 5.29 -8.37 -32.73
C ASP A 261 4.88 -7.04 -33.36
N VAL A 262 3.68 -6.98 -33.93
CA VAL A 262 3.24 -5.89 -34.83
C VAL A 262 2.94 -4.59 -34.09
N MET A 263 2.52 -4.69 -32.82
CA MET A 263 2.13 -3.58 -31.94
C MET A 263 2.81 -3.78 -30.59
N ALA A 264 4.13 -3.84 -30.63
CA ALA A 264 4.98 -4.23 -29.53
C ALA A 264 4.94 -3.23 -28.36
N GLY A 265 4.51 -1.99 -28.57
CA GLY A 265 4.66 -0.93 -27.57
C GLY A 265 6.11 -0.81 -27.13
N ILE A 266 6.34 -0.95 -25.82
CA ILE A 266 7.69 -0.97 -25.22
C ILE A 266 8.35 -2.36 -25.18
N GLY A 267 7.69 -3.38 -25.75
CA GLY A 267 8.17 -4.74 -25.89
C GLY A 267 7.91 -5.71 -24.72
N PRO A 268 6.72 -5.72 -24.07
CA PRO A 268 6.44 -6.68 -23.00
C PRO A 268 6.43 -8.15 -23.46
N PHE A 269 6.19 -8.42 -24.75
CA PHE A 269 6.39 -9.76 -25.34
C PHE A 269 7.78 -9.90 -25.95
N ALA A 270 8.21 -8.92 -26.74
CA ALA A 270 9.46 -8.96 -27.50
C ALA A 270 10.71 -9.11 -26.62
N ILE A 271 10.80 -8.35 -25.52
CA ILE A 271 11.99 -8.35 -24.66
C ILE A 271 12.13 -9.68 -23.90
N PRO A 272 11.09 -10.21 -23.22
CA PRO A 272 11.18 -11.53 -22.60
C PRO A 272 11.39 -12.68 -23.60
N ALA A 273 10.84 -12.58 -24.81
CA ALA A 273 11.11 -13.55 -25.87
C ALA A 273 12.59 -13.52 -26.31
N GLY A 274 13.16 -12.33 -26.51
CA GLY A 274 14.58 -12.16 -26.80
C GLY A 274 15.51 -12.75 -25.72
N ARG A 275 15.09 -12.73 -24.45
CA ARG A 275 15.82 -13.38 -23.34
C ARG A 275 15.83 -14.91 -23.41
N LYS A 276 14.96 -15.50 -24.24
CA LYS A 276 14.90 -16.94 -24.54
C LYS A 276 15.50 -17.29 -25.91
N ASN A 277 16.31 -16.40 -26.48
CA ASN A 277 16.97 -16.61 -27.78
C ASN A 277 15.98 -16.82 -28.94
N ILE A 278 14.83 -16.14 -28.88
CA ILE A 278 13.83 -16.10 -29.95
C ILE A 278 14.09 -14.86 -30.79
N PHE A 279 14.09 -15.00 -32.12
CA PHE A 279 14.23 -13.86 -33.01
C PHE A 279 12.91 -13.09 -33.07
N VAL A 280 12.93 -11.81 -32.72
CA VAL A 280 11.73 -10.97 -32.69
C VAL A 280 11.96 -9.73 -33.51
N TRP A 281 11.05 -9.48 -34.44
CA TRP A 281 10.88 -8.17 -35.05
C TRP A 281 9.72 -7.46 -34.36
N ALA A 282 10.03 -6.38 -33.65
CA ALA A 282 9.11 -5.68 -32.78
C ALA A 282 8.81 -4.30 -33.37
N ASN A 283 7.57 -4.09 -33.80
CA ASN A 283 7.10 -2.87 -34.43
C ASN A 283 6.12 -2.14 -33.52
N ASP A 284 6.18 -0.81 -33.51
CA ASP A 284 5.10 0.01 -32.98
C ASP A 284 4.97 1.31 -33.77
N LEU A 285 3.74 1.78 -33.98
CA LEU A 285 3.49 3.03 -34.71
C LEU A 285 3.93 4.27 -33.91
N ASN A 286 3.87 4.19 -32.57
CA ASN A 286 4.17 5.33 -31.70
C ASN A 286 5.70 5.51 -31.56
N PRO A 287 6.27 6.67 -31.96
CA PRO A 287 7.71 6.92 -31.87
C PRO A 287 8.25 6.92 -30.43
N ASP A 288 7.43 7.27 -29.42
CA ASP A 288 7.83 7.20 -28.00
C ASP A 288 7.90 5.74 -27.51
N SER A 289 6.97 4.89 -27.96
CA SER A 289 7.01 3.44 -27.74
C SER A 289 8.28 2.85 -28.37
N TYR A 290 8.56 3.20 -29.63
CA TYR A 290 9.75 2.76 -30.34
C TYR A 290 11.05 3.16 -29.63
N THR A 291 11.15 4.41 -29.19
CA THR A 291 12.31 4.91 -28.45
C THR A 291 12.51 4.13 -27.15
N SER A 292 11.42 3.86 -26.42
CA SER A 292 11.44 3.07 -25.18
C SER A 292 11.79 1.60 -25.44
N LEU A 293 11.31 1.02 -26.53
CA LEU A 293 11.65 -0.32 -26.99
C LEU A 293 13.15 -0.44 -27.31
N GLN A 294 13.73 0.55 -28.00
CA GLN A 294 15.17 0.59 -28.28
C GLN A 294 16.02 0.63 -26.98
N ASP A 295 15.61 1.41 -25.98
CA ASP A 295 16.27 1.38 -24.66
C ASP A 295 16.11 0.01 -24.02
N ALA A 296 14.90 -0.56 -24.01
CA ALA A 296 14.62 -1.86 -23.42
C ALA A 296 15.46 -2.98 -24.05
N ILE A 297 15.64 -2.98 -25.38
CA ILE A 297 16.49 -3.96 -26.09
C ILE A 297 17.94 -3.91 -25.58
N LYS A 298 18.51 -2.71 -25.49
CA LYS A 298 19.88 -2.49 -25.01
C LYS A 298 20.01 -2.85 -23.53
N ARG A 299 19.09 -2.35 -22.70
CA ARG A 299 19.08 -2.55 -21.24
C ARG A 299 18.99 -4.01 -20.85
N ASN A 300 18.17 -4.78 -21.57
CA ASN A 300 17.97 -6.21 -21.29
C ASN A 300 18.95 -7.12 -22.04
N LYS A 301 19.87 -6.56 -22.83
CA LYS A 301 20.93 -7.27 -23.56
C LYS A 301 20.37 -8.29 -24.57
N VAL A 302 19.31 -7.92 -25.28
CA VAL A 302 18.64 -8.77 -26.28
C VAL A 302 18.84 -8.30 -27.72
N THR A 303 19.85 -7.44 -27.97
CA THR A 303 20.13 -6.85 -29.29
C THR A 303 20.37 -7.87 -30.39
N SER A 304 20.91 -9.06 -30.07
CA SER A 304 21.12 -10.14 -31.03
C SER A 304 19.83 -10.85 -31.47
N TYR A 305 18.74 -10.64 -30.73
CA TYR A 305 17.50 -11.38 -30.90
C TYR A 305 16.31 -10.47 -31.23
N VAL A 306 16.31 -9.21 -30.76
CA VAL A 306 15.18 -8.30 -30.93
C VAL A 306 15.59 -7.12 -31.82
N GLN A 307 14.89 -6.95 -32.93
CA GLN A 307 15.06 -5.84 -33.86
C GLN A 307 13.82 -4.93 -33.81
N PRO A 308 13.98 -3.62 -33.52
CA PRO A 308 12.86 -2.70 -33.41
C PRO A 308 12.53 -2.01 -34.74
N PHE A 309 11.25 -1.74 -34.98
CA PHE A 309 10.71 -1.01 -36.14
C PHE A 309 9.69 0.06 -35.69
N ASN A 310 9.55 1.13 -36.47
CA ASN A 310 8.58 2.21 -36.21
C ASN A 310 7.77 2.50 -37.48
N GLU A 311 6.84 1.60 -37.80
CA GLU A 311 6.07 1.60 -39.02
C GLU A 311 4.58 1.41 -38.72
N ASP A 312 3.74 1.72 -39.71
CA ASP A 312 2.33 1.30 -39.67
C ASP A 312 2.25 -0.23 -39.66
N GLY A 313 1.50 -0.77 -38.70
CA GLY A 313 1.42 -2.22 -38.49
C GLY A 313 0.91 -2.98 -39.72
N ARG A 314 0.08 -2.37 -40.57
CA ARG A 314 -0.39 -2.99 -41.81
C ARG A 314 0.74 -3.16 -42.81
N SER A 315 1.53 -2.11 -43.02
CA SER A 315 2.72 -2.17 -43.88
C SER A 315 3.73 -3.17 -43.32
N PHE A 316 4.00 -3.11 -42.02
CA PHE A 316 4.92 -4.01 -41.34
C PHE A 316 4.53 -5.49 -41.50
N ILE A 317 3.24 -5.84 -41.39
CA ILE A 317 2.79 -7.23 -41.62
C ILE A 317 3.11 -7.70 -43.04
N GLN A 318 2.91 -6.85 -44.05
CA GLN A 318 3.15 -7.20 -45.45
C GLN A 318 4.64 -7.40 -45.73
N ASP A 319 5.47 -6.50 -45.19
CA ASP A 319 6.90 -6.46 -45.49
C ASP A 319 7.71 -7.42 -44.62
N SER A 320 7.28 -7.68 -43.39
CA SER A 320 8.03 -8.48 -42.43
C SER A 320 8.17 -9.95 -42.86
N ALA A 321 7.10 -10.57 -43.34
CA ALA A 321 7.14 -11.95 -43.81
C ALA A 321 8.07 -12.12 -45.04
N ALA A 322 8.02 -11.16 -45.98
CA ALA A 322 8.86 -11.17 -47.17
C ALA A 322 10.34 -10.91 -46.83
N SER A 323 10.59 -9.98 -45.92
CA SER A 323 11.95 -9.62 -45.49
C SER A 323 12.60 -10.75 -44.67
N LEU A 324 11.84 -11.48 -43.85
CA LEU A 324 12.36 -12.60 -43.08
C LEU A 324 12.90 -13.72 -43.98
N LEU A 325 12.22 -14.02 -45.10
CA LEU A 325 12.63 -15.03 -46.08
C LEU A 325 13.95 -14.70 -46.79
N THR A 326 14.30 -13.42 -46.85
CA THR A 326 15.50 -12.92 -47.55
C THR A 326 16.63 -12.53 -46.59
N THR A 327 16.39 -12.56 -45.29
CA THR A 327 17.37 -12.22 -44.27
C THR A 327 18.39 -13.36 -44.12
N THR A 328 19.61 -13.15 -44.59
CA THR A 328 20.76 -13.99 -44.25
C THR A 328 21.31 -13.60 -42.88
N GLN A 329 21.56 -14.58 -42.00
CA GLN A 329 22.27 -14.34 -40.75
C GLN A 329 23.64 -13.72 -41.05
N THR A 330 23.89 -12.50 -40.55
CA THR A 330 25.21 -11.87 -40.49
C THR A 330 25.83 -12.02 -39.13
#